data_AF-A0A951YAY2-F1
#
_entry.id   AF-A0A951YAY2-F1
#
_cell.length_a   1.000
_cell.length_b   1.000
_cell.length_c   1.000
_cell.angle_alpha   90.00
_cell.angle_beta   90.00
_cell.angle_gamma   90.00
#
_symmetry.space_group_name_H-M   'P 1'
#
loop_
_entity.id
_entity.type
_entity.pdbx_description
1 polymer ?
#
loop_
_entity_poly.entity_id
_entity_poly.type
_entity_poly.pdbx_seq_one_letter_code
_entity_poly.pdbx_strand_id
1 'polypeptide(L)' 'GILHIEGVEPGSTIELIDLLGRKCTIPQWLNGSMDVSTLVPGVYVVKVNGVVAGRVVKE' A
#
# COMPACT_ATOMS: atom_id res chain seq x y z
N GLY A 1 8.71 -12.69 -3.19
CA GLY A 1 8.41 -12.78 -1.74
C GLY A 1 7.09 -12.07 -1.53
N ILE A 2 6.28 -12.51 -0.58
CA ILE A 2 4.94 -11.91 -0.37
C ILE A 2 5.02 -10.96 0.82
N LEU A 3 4.61 -9.72 0.61
CA LEU A 3 4.37 -8.78 1.70
C LEU A 3 2.87 -8.81 2.03
N HIS A 4 2.56 -9.04 3.31
CA HIS A 4 1.21 -9.00 3.84
C HIS A 4 1.08 -7.82 4.80
N ILE A 5 0.00 -7.05 4.67
CA ILE A 5 -0.29 -5.90 5.52
C ILE A 5 -1.71 -6.06 6.07
N GLU A 6 -1.80 -6.23 7.38
CA GLU A 6 -3.08 -6.32 8.08
C GLU A 6 -3.69 -4.93 8.30
N GLY A 7 -5.02 -4.88 8.44
CA GLY A 7 -5.74 -3.64 8.77
C GLY A 7 -5.88 -2.63 7.62
N VAL A 8 -5.57 -3.03 6.39
CA VAL A 8 -5.84 -2.19 5.21
C VAL A 8 -7.33 -2.23 4.87
N GLU A 9 -8.01 -1.10 5.08
CA GLU A 9 -9.44 -0.97 4.79
C GLU A 9 -9.73 -1.09 3.28
N PRO A 10 -10.88 -1.69 2.90
CA PRO A 10 -11.33 -1.70 1.50
C PRO A 10 -11.38 -0.29 0.90
N GLY A 11 -10.84 -0.15 -0.31
CA GLY A 11 -10.77 1.14 -1.01
C GLY A 11 -9.51 1.96 -0.71
N SER A 12 -8.70 1.57 0.29
CA SER A 12 -7.38 2.18 0.50
C SER A 12 -6.47 2.01 -0.73
N THR A 13 -5.63 3.01 -0.99
CA THR A 13 -4.58 2.92 -2.01
C THR A 13 -3.24 2.68 -1.35
N ILE A 14 -2.39 1.89 -2.00
CA ILE A 14 -1.05 1.59 -1.51
C ILE A 14 -0.02 2.06 -2.52
N GLU A 15 0.98 2.74 -2.01
CA GLU A 15 2.13 3.20 -2.77
C GLU A 15 3.40 2.64 -2.15
N LEU A 16 4.32 2.16 -3.00
CA LEU A 16 5.65 1.77 -2.58
C LEU A 16 6.66 2.81 -3.05
N ILE A 17 7.52 3.24 -2.14
CA ILE A 17 8.47 4.34 -2.38
C ILE A 17 9.87 3.86 -2.00
N ASP A 18 10.87 4.11 -2.85
CA ASP A 18 12.27 3.82 -2.51
C ASP A 18 12.86 4.89 -1.57
N LEU A 19 14.08 4.65 -1.07
CA LEU A 19 14.77 5.61 -0.19
C LEU A 19 15.09 6.96 -0.84
N LEU A 20 14.97 7.06 -2.17
CA LEU A 20 15.16 8.31 -2.91
C LEU A 20 13.83 9.04 -3.14
N GLY A 21 12.72 8.53 -2.59
CA GLY A 21 11.39 9.13 -2.73
C GLY A 21 10.69 8.79 -4.04
N ARG A 22 11.22 7.85 -4.84
CA ARG A 22 10.63 7.48 -6.14
C ARG A 22 9.56 6.40 -5.95
N LYS A 23 8.41 6.57 -6.63
CA LYS A 23 7.36 5.55 -6.64
C LYS A 23 7.83 4.33 -7.43
N CYS A 24 7.77 3.17 -6.80
CA CYS A 24 8.03 1.89 -7.44
C CYS A 24 6.74 1.36 -8.07
N THR A 25 6.86 0.76 -9.25
CA THR A 25 5.76 0.01 -9.85
C THR A 25 5.54 -1.24 -9.03
N ILE A 26 4.35 -1.39 -8.46
CA ILE A 26 3.97 -2.58 -7.69
C ILE A 26 2.92 -3.38 -8.45
N PRO A 27 3.10 -4.70 -8.57
CA PRO A 27 2.07 -5.56 -9.13
C PRO A 27 0.85 -5.55 -8.20
N GLN A 28 -0.29 -5.83 -8.82
CA GLN A 28 -1.65 -5.75 -8.26
C GLN A 28 -1.73 -6.07 -6.76
N TRP A 29 -2.27 -5.12 -5.99
CA TRP A 29 -2.69 -5.34 -4.60
C TRP A 29 -3.89 -6.28 -4.58
N LEU A 30 -3.80 -7.40 -3.86
CA LEU A 30 -4.88 -8.37 -3.75
C LEU A 30 -5.06 -8.77 -2.28
N ASN A 31 -6.24 -8.48 -1.72
CA ASN A 31 -6.66 -8.95 -0.39
C ASN A 31 -5.60 -8.75 0.72
N GLY A 32 -5.08 -7.54 0.90
CA GLY A 32 -4.10 -7.30 1.97
C GLY A 32 -2.67 -7.71 1.63
N SER A 33 -2.42 -8.19 0.42
CA SER A 33 -1.14 -8.78 0.04
C SER A 33 -0.62 -8.26 -1.30
N MET A 34 0.69 -8.25 -1.45
CA MET A 34 1.39 -7.93 -2.70
C MET A 34 2.60 -8.83 -2.89
N ASP A 35 2.86 -9.19 -4.15
CA ASP A 35 4.11 -9.86 -4.51
C ASP A 35 5.22 -8.82 -4.73
N VAL A 36 6.28 -8.95 -3.94
CA VAL A 36 7.49 -8.12 -4.01
C VAL A 36 8.68 -8.90 -4.60
N SER A 37 8.43 -10.06 -5.23
CA SER A 37 9.47 -10.87 -5.89
C SER A 37 10.26 -10.12 -6.96
N THR A 38 9.62 -9.15 -7.62
CA THR A 38 10.22 -8.36 -8.71
C THR A 38 11.01 -7.15 -8.20
N LEU A 39 10.96 -6.84 -6.90
CA LEU A 39 11.74 -5.76 -6.33
C LEU A 39 13.20 -6.15 -6.20
N VAL A 40 14.08 -5.19 -6.46
CA VAL A 40 15.50 -5.31 -6.15
C VAL A 40 15.65 -5.37 -4.62
N PRO A 41 16.55 -6.20 -4.06
CA PRO A 41 16.81 -6.20 -2.62
C PRO A 41 17.17 -4.80 -2.11
N GLY A 42 16.46 -4.34 -1.08
CA GLY A 42 16.65 -3.00 -0.53
C GLY A 42 15.61 -2.64 0.52
N VAL A 43 15.67 -1.39 0.99
CA VAL A 43 14.70 -0.81 1.92
C VAL A 43 13.69 0.01 1.13
N TYR A 44 12.41 -0.18 1.46
CA TYR A 44 11.30 0.51 0.84
C TYR A 44 10.35 1.05 1.92
N VAL A 45 9.69 2.14 1.60
CA VAL A 45 8.62 2.72 2.41
C VAL A 45 7.29 2.32 1.79
N VAL A 46 6.42 1.73 2.60
CA VAL A 46 5.03 1.44 2.20
C VAL A 46 4.15 2.57 2.74
N LYS A 47 3.45 3.24 1.83
CA LYS A 47 2.49 4.28 2.18
C LYS A 47 1.08 3.75 1.90
N VAL A 48 0.29 3.60 2.97
CA VAL A 48 -1.12 3.25 2.89
C VAL A 48 -1.93 4.53 3.01
N ASN A 49 -2.60 4.93 1.94
CA ASN A 49 -3.52 6.06 1.96
C ASN A 49 -4.95 5.52 2.06
N GLY A 50 -5.53 5.60 3.26
CA GLY A 50 -6.92 5.23 3.50
C GLY A 50 -7.88 6.17 2.78
N VAL A 51 -8.93 5.61 2.16
CA VAL A 51 -10.03 6.41 1.62
C VAL A 51 -11.06 6.59 2.74
N VAL A 52 -11.10 7.77 3.34
CA VAL A 52 -12.25 8.15 4.18
C VAL A 52 -13.43 8.43 3.24
N ALA A 53 -14.29 7.44 3.02
CA ALA A 53 -15.45 7.55 2.13
C ALA A 53 -16.60 8.45 2.65
N GLY A 54 -16.38 9.15 3.77
CA GLY A 54 -17.29 10.15 4.31
C GLY A 54 -17.47 9.97 5.82
N ARG A 55 -17.41 11.08 6.56
CA ARG A 55 -17.92 11.14 7.93
C ARG A 55 -18.95 12.26 8.01
N VAL A 56 -20.22 11.87 8.07
CA VAL A 56 -21.31 12.77 8.46
C VAL A 56 -22.04 12.13 9.62
N VAL A 57 -21.94 12.76 10.78
CA VAL A 57 -22.94 12.64 11.84
C VAL A 57 -23.18 14.07 12.30
N LYS A 58 -24.36 14.61 11.96
CA LYS A 58 -24.96 15.74 12.66
C LYS A 58 -26.32 15.26 13.13
N GLU A 59 -26.52 15.31 14.45
CA GLU A 59 -27.79 15.05 15.13
C GLU A 59 -28.90 15.98 14.62
#